data_AF-A0A3B8P5Y4-F1
#
_entry.id   AF-A0A3B8P5Y4-F1
#
_cell.length_a   1.000
_cell.length_b   1.000
_cell.length_c   1.000
_cell.angle_alpha   90.00
_cell.angle_beta   90.00
_cell.angle_gamma   90.00
#
_symmetry.space_group_name_H-M   'P 1'
#
loop_
_entity.id
_entity.type
_entity.pdbx_description
1 polymer ?
#
loop_
_entity_poly.entity_id
_entity_poly.type
_entity_poly.pdbx_seq_one_letter_code
_entity_poly.pdbx_strand_id
1 'polypeptide(L)'
;MNERRGRGLSFAKRMYLPRAIGLGLGFFCVLIGIYPLQPSGWIWALLIGHGFVWPHLAYLIARGSAQPFRAEQRNLLFDGFSGGCWAGVMGLNPLPSVIILSMIAMDKIAAGGWRMLVKTLIMQATGIALGLWLYAPPLFPQTTQAQVLACLPILLIYPMAVGMVCYQVTVQLTRHKRALARLSETDSLTGLSNHGAWKGMLLREFARCQANAASSYLALIDIDHFKQINDRHGHLVGDNILRVISASLSLHVRKRDVAARYGGDEFCVMLPDTNAEQALEILERLRQAIEAFRDAALPQLALTVSIGVAPYRSDLTDAEAWLHAADMALYQAKSAGRNCLVVAAAARQAEPSA
;
A
#
# COMPACT_ATOMS: atom_id res chain seq x y z
N MET A 1 7.33 -0.86 25.12
CA MET A 1 7.69 0.58 25.29
C MET A 1 8.66 1.09 24.21
N ASN A 2 9.58 0.26 23.71
CA ASN A 2 10.59 0.64 22.71
C ASN A 2 10.02 1.03 21.32
N GLU A 3 9.01 0.32 20.81
CA GLU A 3 8.48 0.61 19.46
C GLU A 3 7.75 1.96 19.34
N ARG A 4 7.03 2.40 20.39
CA ARG A 4 6.35 3.69 20.40
C ARG A 4 7.35 4.85 20.44
N ARG A 5 8.44 4.67 21.19
CA ARG A 5 9.56 5.63 21.23
C ARG A 5 10.28 5.68 19.88
N GLY A 6 10.55 4.53 19.27
CA GLY A 6 11.17 4.42 17.93
C GLY A 6 10.35 5.10 16.84
N ARG A 7 9.03 4.88 16.80
CA ARG A 7 8.12 5.59 15.89
C ARG A 7 8.14 7.11 16.10
N GLY A 8 8.17 7.56 17.36
CA GLY A 8 8.27 8.99 17.68
C GLY A 8 9.57 9.64 17.23
N LEU A 9 10.71 8.93 17.35
CA LEU A 9 12.01 9.42 16.86
C LEU A 9 12.05 9.48 15.33
N SER A 10 11.48 8.49 14.65
CA SER A 10 11.35 8.50 13.19
C SER A 10 10.52 9.70 12.71
N PHE A 11 9.44 10.02 13.42
CA PHE A 11 8.63 11.20 13.16
C PHE A 11 9.42 12.51 13.35
N ALA A 12 10.12 12.67 14.48
CA ALA A 12 10.95 13.86 14.73
C ALA A 12 12.06 14.03 13.68
N LYS A 13 12.72 12.94 13.27
CA LYS A 13 13.73 12.97 12.21
C LYS A 13 13.14 13.39 10.86
N ARG A 14 11.92 12.95 10.55
CA ARG A 14 11.22 13.31 9.30
C ARG A 14 10.83 14.79 9.26
N MET A 15 10.45 15.37 10.39
CA MET A 15 10.04 16.78 10.50
C MET A 15 11.22 17.76 10.54
N TYR A 16 12.41 17.30 10.94
CA TYR A 16 13.59 18.14 11.09
C TYR A 16 14.00 18.87 9.80
N LEU A 17 14.15 18.15 8.69
CA LEU A 17 14.65 18.73 7.43
C LEU A 17 13.65 19.75 6.84
N PRO A 18 12.34 19.44 6.72
CA PRO A 18 11.34 20.43 6.32
C PRO A 18 11.31 21.67 7.23
N ARG A 19 11.41 21.50 8.56
CA ARG A 19 11.48 22.61 9.50
C ARG A 19 12.70 23.50 9.25
N ALA A 20 13.89 22.91 9.10
CA ALA A 20 15.12 23.68 8.88
C ALA A 20 15.08 24.47 7.57
N ILE A 21 14.59 23.85 6.49
CA ILE A 21 14.44 24.52 5.19
C ILE A 21 13.37 25.63 5.28
N GLY A 22 12.20 25.33 5.85
CA GLY A 22 11.11 26.29 5.97
C GLY A 22 11.47 27.50 6.84
N LEU A 23 12.10 27.29 7.99
CA LEU A 23 12.53 28.38 8.88
C LEU A 23 13.72 29.16 8.30
N GLY A 24 14.65 28.50 7.62
CA GLY A 24 15.77 29.16 6.95
C GLY A 24 15.34 30.02 5.76
N LEU A 25 14.39 29.55 4.93
CA LEU A 25 13.83 30.35 3.84
C LEU A 25 12.90 31.45 4.37
N GLY A 26 12.09 31.14 5.39
CA GLY A 26 11.20 32.09 6.05
C GLY A 26 11.95 33.22 6.77
N PHE A 27 13.17 32.96 7.26
CA PHE A 27 14.04 33.96 7.87
C PHE A 27 14.20 35.20 6.98
N PHE A 28 14.50 35.03 5.68
CA PHE A 28 14.70 36.16 4.76
C PHE A 28 13.40 36.94 4.50
N CYS A 29 12.26 36.25 4.48
CA CYS A 29 10.95 36.89 4.34
C CYS A 29 10.65 37.79 5.53
N VAL A 30 10.89 37.30 6.75
CA VAL A 30 10.69 38.08 7.97
C VAL A 30 11.72 39.19 8.09
N LEU A 31 13.00 38.90 7.81
CA LEU A 31 14.12 39.86 7.87
C LEU A 31 13.80 41.12 7.06
N ILE A 32 13.42 40.94 5.80
CA ILE A 32 13.12 42.04 4.87
C ILE A 32 11.73 42.65 5.18
N GLY A 33 10.82 41.88 5.78
CA GLY A 33 9.53 42.35 6.27
C GLY A 33 9.63 43.35 7.43
N ILE A 34 10.51 43.07 8.41
CA ILE A 34 10.67 43.91 9.61
C ILE A 34 11.74 45.00 9.45
N TYR A 35 12.66 44.87 8.49
CA TYR A 35 13.75 45.84 8.29
C TYR A 35 13.29 47.32 8.23
N PRO A 36 12.21 47.68 7.50
CA PRO A 36 11.73 49.08 7.45
C PRO A 36 11.23 49.61 8.80
N LEU A 37 10.89 48.72 9.74
CA LEU A 37 10.36 49.08 11.05
C LEU A 37 11.48 49.45 12.04
N GLN A 38 12.75 49.31 11.65
CA GLN A 38 13.94 49.55 12.49
C GLN A 38 13.86 48.85 13.86
N PRO A 39 13.73 47.51 13.89
CA PRO A 39 13.55 46.78 15.13
C PRO A 39 14.82 46.79 15.98
N SER A 40 14.62 46.80 17.30
CA SER A 40 15.68 46.74 18.30
C SER A 40 16.52 45.45 18.21
N GLY A 41 17.78 45.51 18.67
CA GLY A 41 18.76 44.42 18.58
C GLY A 41 18.29 43.04 19.05
N TRP A 42 17.45 42.98 20.09
CA TRP A 42 16.94 41.70 20.60
C TRP A 42 15.99 40.99 19.63
N ILE A 43 15.26 41.72 18.78
CA ILE A 43 14.35 41.15 17.77
C ILE A 43 15.18 40.45 16.69
N TRP A 44 16.31 41.03 16.30
CA TRP A 44 17.25 40.40 15.38
C TRP A 44 17.83 39.10 15.95
N ALA A 45 18.22 39.11 17.23
CA ALA A 45 18.70 37.91 17.91
C ALA A 45 17.63 36.81 17.96
N LEU A 46 16.36 37.17 18.24
CA LEU A 46 15.25 36.23 18.19
C LEU A 46 15.01 35.67 16.79
N LEU A 47 15.08 36.50 15.76
CA LEU A 47 14.89 36.07 14.38
C LEU A 47 15.98 35.07 13.95
N ILE A 48 17.24 35.37 14.24
CA ILE A 48 18.37 34.46 13.96
C ILE A 48 18.22 33.16 14.75
N GLY A 49 17.90 33.26 16.04
CA GLY A 49 17.66 32.11 16.90
C GLY A 49 16.54 31.22 16.38
N HIS A 50 15.41 31.81 15.96
CA HIS A 50 14.28 31.07 15.42
C HIS A 50 14.58 30.45 14.05
N GLY A 51 15.27 31.18 13.16
CA GLY A 51 15.58 30.69 11.80
C GLY A 51 16.57 29.54 11.80
N PHE A 52 17.64 29.64 12.60
CA PHE A 52 18.80 28.76 12.47
C PHE A 52 19.07 27.89 13.70
N VAL A 53 18.71 28.31 14.91
CA VAL A 53 18.99 27.53 16.14
C VAL A 53 17.82 26.63 16.51
N TRP A 54 16.60 27.14 16.40
CA TRP A 54 15.39 26.44 16.80
C TRP A 54 15.15 25.08 16.10
N PRO A 55 15.37 24.90 14.78
CA PRO A 55 15.20 23.58 14.15
C PRO A 55 16.02 22.47 14.81
N HIS A 56 17.27 22.79 15.18
CA HIS A 56 18.17 21.86 15.86
C HIS A 56 17.74 21.63 17.30
N LEU A 57 17.39 22.71 18.02
CA LEU A 57 16.95 22.61 19.41
C LEU A 57 15.66 21.79 19.53
N ALA A 58 14.68 22.04 18.67
CA ALA A 58 13.43 21.28 18.63
C ALA A 58 13.69 19.79 18.41
N TYR A 59 14.60 19.43 17.49
CA TYR A 59 14.99 18.04 17.27
C TYR A 59 15.68 17.42 18.50
N LEU A 60 16.58 18.15 19.16
CA LEU A 60 17.23 17.70 20.38
C LEU A 60 16.23 17.49 21.52
N ILE A 61 15.28 18.41 21.70
CA ILE A 61 14.18 18.31 22.68
C ILE A 61 13.34 17.04 22.41
N ALA A 62 12.97 16.81 21.15
CA ALA A 62 12.20 15.62 20.78
C ALA A 62 12.99 14.33 21.03
N ARG A 63 14.29 14.32 20.71
CA ARG A 63 15.19 13.17 20.90
C ARG A 63 15.42 12.84 22.38
N GLY A 64 15.57 13.86 23.22
CA GLY A 64 15.81 13.71 24.66
C GLY A 64 14.55 13.34 25.45
N SER A 65 13.35 13.50 24.88
CA SER A 65 12.09 13.26 25.59
C SER A 65 11.78 11.77 25.78
N ALA A 66 11.15 11.44 26.91
CA ALA A 66 10.55 10.12 27.17
C ALA A 66 9.43 9.79 26.17
N GLN A 67 8.76 10.82 25.63
CA GLN A 67 7.70 10.68 24.62
C GLN A 67 8.01 11.57 23.40
N PRO A 68 8.93 11.14 22.50
CA PRO A 68 9.42 11.95 21.38
C PRO A 68 8.30 12.47 20.47
N PHE A 69 7.28 11.65 20.21
CA PHE A 69 6.14 12.04 19.36
C PHE A 69 5.37 13.23 19.94
N ARG A 70 5.04 13.21 21.24
CA ARG A 70 4.32 14.32 21.89
C ARG A 70 5.20 15.56 22.02
N ALA A 71 6.49 15.38 22.30
CA ALA A 71 7.45 16.49 22.32
C ALA A 71 7.52 17.19 20.96
N GLU A 72 7.58 16.42 19.88
CA GLU A 72 7.61 16.98 18.53
C GLU A 72 6.29 17.67 18.15
N GLN A 73 5.15 17.13 18.56
CA GLN A 73 3.86 17.83 18.39
C GLN A 73 3.84 19.19 19.09
N ARG A 74 4.44 19.31 20.29
CA ARG A 74 4.55 20.59 20.99
C ARG A 74 5.47 21.56 20.24
N ASN A 75 6.61 21.09 19.74
CA ASN A 75 7.51 21.91 18.92
C ASN A 75 6.78 22.42 17.67
N LEU A 76 5.98 21.57 17.02
CA LEU A 76 5.20 21.96 15.85
C LEU A 76 4.12 23.00 16.17
N LEU A 77 3.50 22.97 17.36
CA LEU A 77 2.57 24.01 17.79
C LEU A 77 3.30 25.32 18.08
N PHE A 78 4.50 25.25 18.68
CA PHE A 78 5.36 26.41 18.88
C PHE A 78 5.77 27.06 17.56
N ASP A 79 6.13 26.28 16.53
CA ASP A 79 6.40 26.81 15.18
C ASP A 79 5.19 27.63 14.67
N GLY A 80 3.98 27.12 14.93
CA GLY A 80 2.71 27.78 14.58
C GLY A 80 2.53 29.12 15.28
N PHE A 81 2.73 29.12 16.58
CA PHE A 81 2.68 30.33 17.39
C PHE A 81 3.71 31.37 16.93
N SER A 82 4.98 30.98 16.79
CA SER A 82 6.07 31.86 16.38
C SER A 82 5.86 32.43 14.97
N GLY A 83 5.36 31.63 14.02
CA GLY A 83 4.97 32.13 12.71
C GLY A 83 3.87 33.19 12.77
N GLY A 84 2.89 33.01 13.66
CA GLY A 84 1.89 34.02 13.96
C GLY A 84 2.48 35.30 14.53
N CYS A 85 3.39 35.20 15.50
CA CYS A 85 4.10 36.35 16.08
C CYS A 85 4.83 37.16 15.02
N TRP A 86 5.60 36.50 14.14
CA TRP A 86 6.31 37.19 13.06
C TRP A 86 5.37 37.87 12.06
N ALA A 87 4.25 37.23 11.70
CA ALA A 87 3.22 37.86 10.88
C ALA A 87 2.63 39.11 11.56
N GLY A 88 2.40 39.06 12.88
CA GLY A 88 1.96 40.20 13.67
C GLY A 88 2.99 41.34 13.70
N VAL A 89 4.27 41.04 13.97
CA VAL A 89 5.35 42.05 14.02
C VAL A 89 5.52 42.76 12.68
N MET A 90 5.34 42.06 11.56
CA MET A 90 5.36 42.64 10.21
C MET A 90 4.10 43.46 9.86
N GLY A 91 3.16 43.64 10.80
CA GLY A 91 1.90 44.34 10.56
C GLY A 91 0.98 43.61 9.60
N LEU A 92 1.06 42.27 9.54
CA LEU A 92 0.31 41.45 8.60
C LEU A 92 0.53 41.86 7.14
N ASN A 93 1.76 42.25 6.78
CA ASN A 93 2.14 42.47 5.39
C ASN A 93 1.68 41.28 4.52
N PRO A 94 0.84 41.49 3.50
CA PRO A 94 0.01 40.44 2.93
C PRO A 94 0.83 39.30 2.33
N LEU A 95 1.90 39.61 1.58
CA LEU A 95 2.69 38.58 0.91
C LEU A 95 3.54 37.74 1.89
N PRO A 96 4.45 38.31 2.71
CA PRO A 96 5.27 37.52 3.63
C PRO A 96 4.44 36.78 4.69
N SER A 97 3.37 37.40 5.19
CA SER A 97 2.53 36.80 6.23
C SER A 97 1.76 35.59 5.69
N VAL A 98 1.11 35.70 4.52
CA VAL A 98 0.39 34.58 3.92
C VAL A 98 1.34 33.43 3.59
N ILE A 99 2.53 33.71 3.08
CA ILE A 99 3.52 32.68 2.76
C ILE A 99 3.94 31.92 4.01
N ILE A 100 4.31 32.60 5.09
CA ILE A 100 4.76 31.94 6.33
C ILE A 100 3.62 31.14 6.97
N LEU A 101 2.42 31.73 7.05
CA LEU A 101 1.26 31.07 7.66
C LEU A 101 0.81 29.84 6.86
N SER A 102 0.77 29.95 5.52
CA SER A 102 0.41 28.84 4.62
C SER A 102 1.46 27.73 4.60
N MET A 103 2.75 28.09 4.59
CA MET A 103 3.87 27.17 4.73
C MET A 103 3.72 26.31 6.00
N ILE A 104 3.57 26.98 7.14
CA ILE A 104 3.38 26.32 8.43
C ILE A 104 2.13 25.44 8.43
N ALA A 105 1.01 25.92 7.87
CA ALA A 105 -0.22 25.14 7.78
C ALA A 105 -0.04 23.86 6.95
N MET A 106 0.67 23.95 5.81
CA MET A 106 0.98 22.83 4.94
C MET A 106 1.79 21.74 5.67
N ASP A 107 2.83 22.14 6.42
CA ASP A 107 3.59 21.22 7.28
C ASP A 107 2.70 20.48 8.28
N LYS A 108 1.70 21.15 8.87
CA LYS A 108 0.86 20.52 9.91
C LYS A 108 -0.14 19.54 9.34
N ILE A 109 -0.66 19.82 8.15
CA ILE A 109 -1.50 18.86 7.42
C ILE A 109 -0.68 17.61 7.13
N ALA A 110 0.55 17.77 6.62
CA ALA A 110 1.46 16.65 6.34
C ALA A 110 1.84 15.87 7.61
N ALA A 111 1.97 16.54 8.76
CA ALA A 111 2.41 15.93 10.01
C ALA A 111 1.30 15.27 10.84
N GLY A 112 0.06 15.78 10.80
CA GLY A 112 -1.01 15.34 11.71
C GLY A 112 -2.43 15.55 11.21
N GLY A 113 -2.61 15.87 9.91
CA GLY A 113 -3.90 16.06 9.28
C GLY A 113 -4.71 17.22 9.85
N TRP A 114 -6.03 17.13 9.67
CA TRP A 114 -6.97 18.22 10.00
C TRP A 114 -6.94 18.66 11.47
N ARG A 115 -6.83 17.70 12.40
CA ARG A 115 -6.80 18.02 13.84
C ARG A 115 -5.58 18.85 14.24
N MET A 116 -4.43 18.61 13.61
CA MET A 116 -3.21 19.36 13.87
C MET A 116 -3.29 20.76 13.25
N LEU A 117 -3.87 20.87 12.05
CA LEU A 117 -4.10 22.14 11.38
C LEU A 117 -4.93 23.09 12.27
N VAL A 118 -6.08 22.64 12.79
CA VAL A 118 -6.95 23.49 13.64
C VAL A 118 -6.19 24.03 14.86
N LYS A 119 -5.44 23.19 15.56
CA LYS A 119 -4.64 23.62 16.72
C LYS A 119 -3.60 24.66 16.32
N THR A 120 -2.97 24.50 15.16
CA THR A 120 -1.97 25.45 14.68
C THR A 120 -2.61 26.76 14.21
N LEU A 121 -3.79 26.76 13.61
CA LEU A 121 -4.51 27.98 13.28
C LEU A 121 -4.84 28.79 14.54
N ILE A 122 -5.26 28.12 15.63
CA ILE A 122 -5.45 28.77 16.93
C ILE A 122 -4.12 29.37 17.41
N MET A 123 -3.02 28.61 17.32
CA MET A 123 -1.71 29.10 17.76
C MET A 123 -1.21 30.29 16.93
N GLN A 124 -1.41 30.26 15.62
CA GLN A 124 -1.11 31.37 14.73
C GLN A 124 -1.94 32.61 15.10
N ALA A 125 -3.25 32.47 15.33
CA ALA A 125 -4.10 33.58 15.74
C ALA A 125 -3.64 34.21 17.06
N THR A 126 -3.29 33.38 18.07
CA THR A 126 -2.75 33.88 19.34
C THR A 126 -1.38 34.55 19.17
N GLY A 127 -0.52 34.04 18.29
CA GLY A 127 0.77 34.64 17.98
C GLY A 127 0.63 35.97 17.27
N ILE A 128 -0.28 36.07 16.29
CA ILE A 128 -0.59 37.31 15.58
C ILE A 128 -1.04 38.39 16.56
N ALA A 129 -1.99 38.05 17.45
CA ALA A 129 -2.48 38.98 18.46
C ALA A 129 -1.36 39.49 19.37
N LEU A 130 -0.46 38.61 19.82
CA LEU A 130 0.69 38.99 20.64
C LEU A 130 1.69 39.87 19.87
N GLY A 131 2.02 39.52 18.62
CA GLY A 131 2.95 40.29 17.79
C GLY A 131 2.44 41.70 17.50
N LEU A 132 1.14 41.83 17.19
CA LEU A 132 0.47 43.11 17.01
C LEU A 132 0.46 43.94 18.30
N TRP A 133 0.18 43.32 19.44
CA TRP A 133 0.14 44.00 20.73
C TRP A 133 1.52 44.51 21.17
N LEU A 134 2.58 43.72 20.99
CA LEU A 134 3.93 44.06 21.42
C LEU A 134 4.57 45.19 20.60
N TYR A 135 4.29 45.22 19.29
CA TYR A 135 5.02 46.07 18.36
C TYR A 135 4.17 47.20 17.75
N ALA A 136 2.84 47.08 17.82
CA ALA A 136 1.86 48.03 17.28
C ALA A 136 2.23 48.58 15.87
N PRO A 137 2.61 47.72 14.89
CA PRO A 137 2.98 48.17 13.56
C PRO A 137 1.78 48.73 12.79
N PRO A 138 2.01 49.51 11.72
CA PRO A 138 0.96 49.81 10.76
C PRO A 138 0.41 48.50 10.17
N LEU A 139 -0.91 48.36 10.13
CA LEU A 139 -1.57 47.19 9.58
C LEU A 139 -1.57 47.22 8.05
N PHE A 140 -1.33 46.07 7.45
CA PHE A 140 -1.32 45.84 6.00
C PHE A 140 -0.46 46.84 5.21
N PRO A 141 0.83 47.00 5.56
CA PRO A 141 1.73 47.85 4.78
C PRO A 141 1.87 47.30 3.36
N GLN A 142 2.06 48.21 2.39
CA GLN A 142 2.31 47.82 1.00
C GLN A 142 3.58 46.97 0.90
N THR A 143 3.51 45.88 0.13
CA THR A 143 4.65 45.00 -0.08
C THR A 143 5.66 45.65 -1.02
N THR A 144 6.90 45.85 -0.55
CA THR A 144 7.97 46.45 -1.36
C THR A 144 8.57 45.43 -2.36
N GLN A 145 9.21 45.90 -3.42
CA GLN A 145 9.88 45.03 -4.39
C GLN A 145 10.94 44.13 -3.73
N ALA A 146 11.66 44.63 -2.74
CA ALA A 146 12.62 43.83 -1.97
C ALA A 146 11.93 42.67 -1.22
N GLN A 147 10.75 42.91 -0.63
CA GLN A 147 9.97 41.87 0.05
C GLN A 147 9.43 40.82 -0.93
N VAL A 148 9.02 41.24 -2.13
CA VAL A 148 8.60 40.30 -3.19
C VAL A 148 9.76 39.38 -3.58
N LEU A 149 10.94 39.95 -3.87
CA LEU A 149 12.13 39.18 -4.25
C LEU A 149 12.57 38.22 -3.13
N ALA A 150 12.48 38.65 -1.87
CA ALA A 150 12.77 37.82 -0.70
C ALA A 150 11.87 36.59 -0.58
N CYS A 151 10.64 36.69 -1.08
CA CYS A 151 9.64 35.63 -1.02
C CYS A 151 9.75 34.62 -2.19
N LEU A 152 10.46 34.96 -3.28
CA LEU A 152 10.55 34.06 -4.44
C LEU A 152 11.21 32.71 -4.14
N PRO A 153 12.34 32.63 -3.40
CA PRO A 153 12.96 31.35 -3.10
C PRO A 153 12.05 30.43 -2.30
N ILE A 154 11.32 30.95 -1.30
CA ILE A 154 10.41 30.13 -0.49
C ILE A 154 9.19 29.68 -1.30
N LEU A 155 8.64 30.51 -2.18
CA LEU A 155 7.52 30.15 -3.05
C LEU A 155 7.88 29.04 -4.05
N LEU A 156 9.13 28.99 -4.53
CA LEU A 156 9.58 27.99 -5.50
C LEU A 156 10.10 26.72 -4.80
N ILE A 157 11.02 26.88 -3.85
CA ILE A 157 11.78 25.76 -3.28
C ILE A 157 10.92 24.95 -2.31
N TYR A 158 10.11 25.63 -1.48
CA TYR A 158 9.42 24.95 -0.39
C TYR A 158 8.29 24.01 -0.88
N PRO A 159 7.37 24.41 -1.78
CA PRO A 159 6.37 23.49 -2.32
C PRO A 159 6.99 22.30 -3.05
N MET A 160 8.10 22.50 -3.78
CA MET A 160 8.84 21.41 -4.41
C MET A 160 9.42 20.44 -3.37
N ALA A 161 10.03 20.96 -2.30
CA ALA A 161 10.58 20.14 -1.22
C ALA A 161 9.50 19.30 -0.53
N VAL A 162 8.36 19.90 -0.18
CA VAL A 162 7.20 19.18 0.40
C VAL A 162 6.66 18.15 -0.58
N GLY A 163 6.49 18.52 -1.85
CA GLY A 163 6.04 17.62 -2.91
C GLY A 163 6.93 16.40 -3.09
N MET A 164 8.25 16.58 -3.09
CA MET A 164 9.22 15.47 -3.17
C MET A 164 9.13 14.54 -1.95
N VAL A 165 8.99 15.10 -0.74
CA VAL A 165 8.83 14.28 0.48
C VAL A 165 7.54 13.47 0.42
N CYS A 166 6.41 14.08 0.03
CA CYS A 166 5.13 13.40 -0.14
C CYS A 166 5.21 12.29 -1.19
N TYR A 167 5.89 12.54 -2.32
CA TYR A 167 6.12 11.55 -3.37
C TYR A 167 6.95 10.36 -2.84
N GLN A 168 8.06 10.61 -2.15
CA GLN A 168 8.90 9.56 -1.58
C GLN A 168 8.15 8.67 -0.59
N VAL A 169 7.35 9.28 0.30
CA VAL A 169 6.51 8.55 1.26
C VAL A 169 5.50 7.66 0.52
N THR A 170 4.86 8.17 -0.53
CA THR A 170 3.90 7.42 -1.34
C THR A 170 4.54 6.21 -2.03
N VAL A 171 5.74 6.39 -2.60
CA VAL A 171 6.50 5.29 -3.24
C VAL A 171 6.91 4.24 -2.22
N GLN A 172 7.39 4.63 -1.03
CA GLN A 172 7.77 3.70 0.03
C GLN A 172 6.57 2.89 0.54
N LEU A 173 5.44 3.55 0.79
CA LEU A 173 4.21 2.89 1.21
C LEU A 173 3.76 1.84 0.17
N THR A 174 3.83 2.18 -1.11
CA THR A 174 3.48 1.26 -2.20
C THR A 174 4.42 0.05 -2.25
N ARG A 175 5.73 0.26 -2.05
CA ARG A 175 6.71 -0.84 -1.98
C ARG A 175 6.46 -1.76 -0.80
N HIS A 176 6.21 -1.21 0.39
CA HIS A 176 5.88 -2.02 1.57
C HIS A 176 4.58 -2.80 1.40
N LYS A 177 3.55 -2.18 0.82
CA LYS A 177 2.30 -2.87 0.48
C LYS A 177 2.55 -4.04 -0.47
N ARG A 178 3.37 -3.86 -1.51
CA ARG A 178 3.73 -4.94 -2.44
C ARG A 178 4.55 -6.04 -1.76
N ALA A 179 5.47 -5.69 -0.87
CA ALA A 179 6.25 -6.67 -0.12
C ALA A 179 5.35 -7.50 0.82
N LEU A 180 4.43 -6.84 1.53
CA LEU A 180 3.42 -7.53 2.35
C LEU A 180 2.53 -8.44 1.51
N ALA A 181 2.09 -7.97 0.34
CA ALA A 181 1.30 -8.80 -0.57
C ALA A 181 2.08 -10.04 -1.07
N ARG A 182 3.40 -9.92 -1.29
CA ARG A 182 4.27 -11.07 -1.63
C ARG A 182 4.48 -12.04 -0.46
N LEU A 183 4.39 -11.57 0.78
CA LEU A 183 4.46 -12.39 1.99
C LEU A 183 3.11 -13.00 2.37
N SER A 184 2.02 -12.51 1.80
CA SER A 184 0.72 -13.16 1.92
C SER A 184 0.82 -14.51 1.22
N GLU A 185 0.52 -15.61 1.92
CA GLU A 185 0.42 -16.94 1.31
C GLU A 185 -0.98 -17.21 0.74
N THR A 186 -1.96 -16.38 1.12
CA THR A 186 -3.36 -16.53 0.75
C THR A 186 -3.81 -15.47 -0.25
N ASP A 187 -4.77 -15.83 -1.10
CA ASP A 187 -5.53 -14.92 -1.96
C ASP A 187 -6.59 -14.18 -1.13
N SER A 188 -6.61 -12.85 -1.22
CA SER A 188 -7.45 -12.00 -0.36
C SER A 188 -8.94 -12.10 -0.66
N LEU A 189 -9.33 -12.57 -1.85
CA LEU A 189 -10.74 -12.71 -2.23
C LEU A 189 -11.31 -14.05 -1.80
N THR A 190 -10.54 -15.12 -2.04
CA THR A 190 -11.01 -16.51 -1.91
C THR A 190 -10.58 -17.19 -0.62
N GLY A 191 -9.55 -16.68 0.06
CA GLY A 191 -8.96 -17.28 1.26
C GLY A 191 -8.11 -18.53 0.99
N LEU A 192 -8.06 -19.03 -0.25
CA LEU A 192 -7.20 -20.12 -0.66
C LEU A 192 -5.74 -19.68 -0.72
N SER A 193 -4.82 -20.64 -0.91
CA SER A 193 -3.44 -20.30 -1.24
C SER A 193 -3.39 -19.48 -2.52
N ASN A 194 -2.51 -18.47 -2.58
CA ASN A 194 -2.29 -17.74 -3.81
C ASN A 194 -1.29 -18.47 -4.72
N HIS A 195 -1.20 -17.99 -5.96
CA HIS A 195 -0.26 -18.47 -6.97
C HIS A 195 1.17 -18.68 -6.45
N GLY A 196 1.70 -17.70 -5.70
CA GLY A 196 3.08 -17.74 -5.20
C GLY A 196 3.31 -18.86 -4.19
N ALA A 197 2.44 -18.97 -3.19
CA ALA A 197 2.50 -20.03 -2.19
C ALA A 197 2.31 -21.41 -2.83
N TRP A 198 1.37 -21.52 -3.76
CA TRP A 198 1.06 -22.76 -4.46
C TRP A 198 2.21 -23.26 -5.34
N LYS A 199 2.87 -22.38 -6.10
CA LYS A 199 4.05 -22.76 -6.90
C LYS A 199 5.18 -23.31 -6.01
N GLY A 200 5.37 -22.72 -4.83
CA GLY A 200 6.31 -23.25 -3.84
C GLY A 200 5.93 -24.64 -3.32
N MET A 201 4.63 -24.91 -3.12
CA MET A 201 4.14 -26.24 -2.73
C MET A 201 4.30 -27.27 -3.86
N LEU A 202 4.07 -26.88 -5.12
CA LEU A 202 4.23 -27.75 -6.28
C LEU A 202 5.68 -28.23 -6.42
N LEU A 203 6.65 -27.33 -6.27
CA LEU A 203 8.07 -27.69 -6.32
C LEU A 203 8.44 -28.71 -5.22
N ARG A 204 7.93 -28.52 -4.00
CA ARG A 204 8.16 -29.46 -2.89
C ARG A 204 7.53 -30.82 -3.14
N GLU A 205 6.29 -30.85 -3.65
CA GLU A 205 5.58 -32.09 -3.92
C GLU A 205 6.21 -32.87 -5.09
N PHE A 206 6.63 -32.18 -6.16
CA PHE A 206 7.33 -32.81 -7.26
C PHE A 206 8.63 -33.48 -6.80
N ALA A 207 9.44 -32.79 -5.99
CA ALA A 207 10.65 -33.36 -5.40
C ALA A 207 10.34 -34.57 -4.48
N ARG A 208 9.24 -34.51 -3.71
CA ARG A 208 8.78 -35.64 -2.87
C ARG A 208 8.42 -36.86 -3.72
N CYS A 209 7.68 -36.65 -4.81
CA CYS A 209 7.27 -37.72 -5.71
C CYS A 209 8.48 -38.35 -6.42
N GLN A 210 9.45 -37.52 -6.84
CA GLN A 210 10.70 -37.98 -7.46
C GLN A 210 11.55 -38.81 -6.49
N ALA A 211 11.62 -38.44 -5.21
CA ALA A 211 12.41 -39.17 -4.22
C ALA A 211 11.78 -40.50 -3.77
N ASN A 212 10.44 -40.53 -3.61
CA ASN A 212 9.75 -41.63 -2.93
C ASN A 212 8.84 -42.46 -3.84
N ALA A 213 8.82 -42.20 -5.15
CA ALA A 213 7.85 -42.76 -6.09
C ALA A 213 6.39 -42.61 -5.61
N ALA A 214 6.09 -41.48 -4.94
CA ALA A 214 4.78 -41.21 -4.37
C ALA A 214 3.75 -40.89 -5.47
N SER A 215 2.52 -41.37 -5.30
CA SER A 215 1.41 -41.06 -6.20
C SER A 215 0.84 -39.69 -5.86
N SER A 216 0.73 -38.80 -6.84
CA SER A 216 0.15 -37.48 -6.67
C SER A 216 -0.48 -37.01 -7.97
N TYR A 217 -1.54 -36.21 -7.87
CA TYR A 217 -2.27 -35.68 -9.01
C TYR A 217 -2.34 -34.16 -8.93
N LEU A 218 -2.19 -33.52 -10.08
CA LEU A 218 -2.33 -32.09 -10.26
C LEU A 218 -3.59 -31.82 -11.07
N ALA A 219 -4.42 -30.88 -10.64
CA ALA A 219 -5.59 -30.45 -11.39
C ALA A 219 -5.59 -28.94 -11.59
N LEU A 220 -5.80 -28.50 -12.82
CA LEU A 220 -6.13 -27.12 -13.17
C LEU A 220 -7.62 -27.03 -13.46
N ILE A 221 -8.27 -26.01 -12.92
CA ILE A 221 -9.71 -25.81 -12.97
C ILE A 221 -9.95 -24.39 -13.48
N ASP A 222 -10.82 -24.24 -14.46
CA ASP A 222 -11.19 -22.94 -15.02
C ASP A 222 -12.70 -22.80 -15.07
N ILE A 223 -13.19 -21.59 -14.74
CA ILE A 223 -14.61 -21.28 -14.77
C ILE A 223 -15.06 -21.03 -16.20
N ASP A 224 -15.96 -21.87 -16.69
CA ASP A 224 -16.48 -21.73 -18.03
C ASP A 224 -17.23 -20.41 -18.19
N HIS A 225 -16.92 -19.68 -19.26
CA HIS A 225 -17.59 -18.43 -19.62
C HIS A 225 -17.53 -17.31 -18.56
N PHE A 226 -16.57 -17.32 -17.63
CA PHE A 226 -16.48 -16.34 -16.55
C PHE A 226 -16.45 -14.87 -17.03
N LYS A 227 -15.75 -14.60 -18.13
CA LYS A 227 -15.75 -13.25 -18.74
C LYS A 227 -17.16 -12.81 -19.13
N GLN A 228 -17.97 -13.70 -19.72
CA GLN A 228 -19.35 -13.38 -20.11
C GLN A 228 -20.23 -13.14 -18.88
N ILE A 229 -19.99 -13.86 -17.78
CA ILE A 229 -20.68 -13.63 -16.51
C ILE A 229 -20.35 -12.23 -15.96
N ASN A 230 -19.07 -11.85 -15.96
CA ASN A 230 -18.64 -10.51 -15.58
C ASN A 230 -19.24 -9.43 -16.47
N ASP A 231 -19.23 -9.62 -17.79
CA ASP A 231 -19.73 -8.65 -18.75
C ASP A 231 -21.26 -8.45 -18.61
N ARG A 232 -22.00 -9.52 -18.26
CA ARG A 232 -23.46 -9.48 -18.13
C ARG A 232 -23.96 -9.04 -16.76
N HIS A 233 -23.27 -9.43 -15.69
CA HIS A 233 -23.75 -9.26 -14.31
C HIS A 233 -22.85 -8.34 -13.44
N GLY A 234 -21.72 -7.90 -13.99
CA GLY A 234 -20.75 -7.04 -13.31
C GLY A 234 -19.76 -7.81 -12.43
N HIS A 235 -18.61 -7.18 -12.18
CA HIS A 235 -17.50 -7.79 -11.43
C HIS A 235 -17.85 -8.21 -9.98
N LEU A 236 -18.82 -7.55 -9.34
CA LEU A 236 -19.26 -7.94 -7.99
C LEU A 236 -19.87 -9.34 -7.96
N VAL A 237 -20.58 -9.73 -9.02
CA VAL A 237 -21.16 -11.08 -9.16
C VAL A 237 -20.05 -12.08 -9.47
N GLY A 238 -19.10 -11.74 -10.35
CA GLY A 238 -17.92 -12.57 -10.60
C GLY A 238 -17.10 -12.84 -9.33
N ASP A 239 -16.89 -11.82 -8.50
CA ASP A 239 -16.22 -11.96 -7.20
C ASP A 239 -16.97 -12.90 -6.26
N ASN A 240 -18.31 -12.89 -6.29
CA ASN A 240 -19.12 -13.83 -5.50
C ASN A 240 -18.93 -15.28 -5.99
N ILE A 241 -18.96 -15.49 -7.30
CA ILE A 241 -18.74 -16.81 -7.92
C ILE A 241 -17.38 -17.37 -7.53
N LEU A 242 -16.33 -16.54 -7.55
CA LEU A 242 -14.99 -16.95 -7.13
C LEU A 242 -14.95 -17.42 -5.67
N ARG A 243 -15.71 -16.77 -4.77
CA ARG A 243 -15.84 -17.21 -3.36
C ARG A 243 -16.64 -18.50 -3.22
N VAL A 244 -17.67 -18.70 -4.04
CA VAL A 244 -18.47 -19.93 -4.04
C VAL A 244 -17.61 -21.12 -4.47
N ILE A 245 -16.84 -20.96 -5.54
CA ILE A 245 -15.93 -22.02 -6.01
C ILE A 245 -14.84 -22.29 -4.99
N SER A 246 -14.28 -21.27 -4.35
CA SER A 246 -13.27 -21.48 -3.32
C SER A 246 -13.80 -22.21 -2.08
N ALA A 247 -15.04 -21.91 -1.67
CA ALA A 247 -15.74 -22.63 -0.62
C ALA A 247 -16.01 -24.09 -1.02
N SER A 248 -16.47 -24.31 -2.25
CA SER A 248 -16.69 -25.66 -2.78
C SER A 248 -15.40 -26.47 -2.83
N LEU A 249 -14.30 -25.89 -3.31
CA LEU A 249 -12.97 -26.50 -3.27
C LEU A 249 -12.58 -26.91 -1.85
N SER A 250 -12.69 -25.99 -0.89
CA SER A 250 -12.32 -26.24 0.50
C SER A 250 -13.15 -27.34 1.17
N LEU A 251 -14.40 -27.53 0.74
CA LEU A 251 -15.29 -28.58 1.26
C LEU A 251 -14.99 -29.96 0.67
N HIS A 252 -14.55 -30.03 -0.59
CA HIS A 252 -14.39 -31.29 -1.32
C HIS A 252 -12.98 -31.86 -1.26
N VAL A 253 -11.96 -31.04 -0.97
CA VAL A 253 -10.57 -31.48 -0.81
C VAL A 253 -10.25 -31.85 0.64
N ARG A 254 -9.31 -32.78 0.84
CA ARG A 254 -8.87 -33.23 2.17
C ARG A 254 -7.93 -32.19 2.79
N LYS A 255 -7.72 -32.25 4.11
CA LYS A 255 -6.79 -31.34 4.83
C LYS A 255 -5.34 -31.38 4.31
N ARG A 256 -4.91 -32.50 3.73
CA ARG A 256 -3.57 -32.69 3.15
C ARG A 256 -3.48 -32.22 1.69
N ASP A 257 -4.62 -32.04 1.04
CA ASP A 257 -4.69 -31.58 -0.34
C ASP A 257 -4.50 -30.06 -0.35
N VAL A 258 -3.96 -29.54 -1.45
CA VAL A 258 -3.67 -28.11 -1.57
C VAL A 258 -4.55 -27.51 -2.66
N ALA A 259 -5.44 -26.60 -2.25
CA ALA A 259 -6.24 -25.78 -3.17
C ALA A 259 -5.71 -24.34 -3.21
N ALA A 260 -5.65 -23.77 -4.42
CA ALA A 260 -5.16 -22.42 -4.65
C ALA A 260 -5.93 -21.71 -5.75
N ARG A 261 -5.93 -20.37 -5.71
CA ARG A 261 -6.31 -19.54 -6.85
C ARG A 261 -5.05 -19.23 -7.66
N TYR A 262 -4.99 -19.75 -8.88
CA TYR A 262 -3.83 -19.64 -9.77
C TYR A 262 -3.77 -18.25 -10.41
N GLY A 263 -4.90 -17.73 -10.87
CA GLY A 263 -4.99 -16.39 -11.43
C GLY A 263 -6.37 -16.15 -12.05
N GLY A 264 -6.91 -14.93 -11.95
CA GLY A 264 -8.23 -14.63 -12.53
C GLY A 264 -9.32 -15.59 -12.05
N ASP A 265 -9.81 -16.41 -12.97
CA ASP A 265 -10.81 -17.47 -12.87
C ASP A 265 -10.25 -18.90 -12.78
N GLU A 266 -8.94 -19.04 -12.70
CA GLU A 266 -8.25 -20.32 -12.64
C GLU A 266 -7.92 -20.73 -11.21
N PHE A 267 -8.14 -22.00 -10.90
CA PHE A 267 -7.84 -22.64 -9.63
C PHE A 267 -6.95 -23.87 -9.85
N CYS A 268 -6.15 -24.18 -8.86
CA CYS A 268 -5.34 -25.40 -8.84
C CYS A 268 -5.67 -26.25 -7.64
N VAL A 269 -5.64 -27.57 -7.83
CA VAL A 269 -5.70 -28.56 -6.76
C VAL A 269 -4.55 -29.54 -6.91
N MET A 270 -3.92 -29.87 -5.80
CA MET A 270 -2.91 -30.91 -5.71
C MET A 270 -3.38 -31.96 -4.71
N LEU A 271 -3.31 -33.23 -5.12
CA LEU A 271 -3.84 -34.38 -4.39
C LEU A 271 -2.70 -35.37 -4.07
N PRO A 272 -1.91 -35.12 -3.01
CA PRO A 272 -0.85 -36.02 -2.59
C PRO A 272 -1.40 -37.37 -2.12
N ASP A 273 -0.62 -38.43 -2.32
CA ASP A 273 -0.88 -39.79 -1.84
C ASP A 273 -2.27 -40.30 -2.22
N THR A 274 -2.65 -40.06 -3.47
CA THR A 274 -3.99 -40.32 -4.01
C THR A 274 -3.85 -41.12 -5.30
N ASN A 275 -4.65 -42.20 -5.44
CA ASN A 275 -4.66 -43.00 -6.66
C ASN A 275 -5.60 -42.40 -7.73
N ALA A 276 -5.57 -42.97 -8.95
CA ALA A 276 -6.36 -42.46 -10.08
C ALA A 276 -7.86 -42.36 -9.77
N GLU A 277 -8.45 -43.42 -9.23
CA GLU A 277 -9.89 -43.50 -8.96
C GLU A 277 -10.31 -42.45 -7.94
N GLN A 278 -9.58 -42.32 -6.83
CA GLN A 278 -9.86 -41.33 -5.79
C GLN A 278 -9.69 -39.89 -6.30
N ALA A 279 -8.65 -39.63 -7.11
CA ALA A 279 -8.43 -38.30 -7.66
C ALA A 279 -9.58 -37.89 -8.57
N LEU A 280 -10.02 -38.79 -9.43
CA LEU A 280 -11.16 -38.56 -10.33
C LEU A 280 -12.47 -38.40 -9.57
N GLU A 281 -12.72 -39.22 -8.55
CA GLU A 281 -13.92 -39.11 -7.72
C GLU A 281 -14.01 -37.74 -7.01
N ILE A 282 -12.91 -37.28 -6.41
CA ILE A 282 -12.85 -35.97 -5.74
C ILE A 282 -13.16 -34.84 -6.72
N LEU A 283 -12.52 -34.85 -7.89
CA LEU A 283 -12.63 -33.78 -8.89
C LEU A 283 -13.98 -33.80 -9.60
N GLU A 284 -14.54 -34.97 -9.87
CA GLU A 284 -15.88 -35.09 -10.47
C GLU A 284 -16.96 -34.66 -9.49
N ARG A 285 -16.84 -35.03 -8.21
CA ARG A 285 -17.75 -34.54 -7.15
C ARG A 285 -17.71 -33.03 -7.03
N LEU A 286 -16.51 -32.43 -7.09
CA LEU A 286 -16.35 -30.98 -7.11
C LEU A 286 -17.05 -30.35 -8.33
N ARG A 287 -16.83 -30.90 -9.53
CA ARG A 287 -17.45 -30.41 -10.78
C ARG A 287 -18.98 -30.45 -10.69
N GLN A 288 -19.54 -31.58 -10.25
CA GLN A 288 -20.98 -31.76 -10.07
C GLN A 288 -21.55 -30.82 -9.01
N ALA A 289 -20.84 -30.58 -7.91
CA ALA A 289 -21.28 -29.64 -6.87
C ALA A 289 -21.32 -28.19 -7.40
N ILE A 290 -20.36 -27.80 -8.24
CA ILE A 290 -20.35 -26.49 -8.89
C ILE A 290 -21.49 -26.38 -9.92
N GLU A 291 -21.69 -27.42 -10.73
CA GLU A 291 -22.79 -27.48 -11.71
C GLU A 291 -24.18 -27.42 -11.05
N ALA A 292 -24.33 -28.03 -9.87
CA ALA A 292 -25.56 -28.01 -9.08
C ALA A 292 -25.79 -26.68 -8.34
N PHE A 293 -24.78 -25.81 -8.25
CA PHE A 293 -24.92 -24.53 -7.55
C PHE A 293 -25.97 -23.64 -8.21
N ARG A 294 -26.81 -23.01 -7.39
CA ARG A 294 -27.79 -22.01 -7.82
C ARG A 294 -27.63 -20.78 -6.93
N ASP A 295 -27.36 -19.64 -7.55
CA ASP A 295 -27.30 -18.37 -6.84
C ASP A 295 -28.71 -17.92 -6.46
N ALA A 296 -28.93 -17.52 -5.20
CA ALA A 296 -30.25 -17.12 -4.71
C ALA A 296 -30.77 -15.84 -5.39
N ALA A 297 -29.87 -14.92 -5.77
CA ALA A 297 -30.21 -13.70 -6.49
C ALA A 297 -30.28 -13.93 -8.01
N LEU A 298 -29.57 -14.93 -8.53
CA LEU A 298 -29.54 -15.29 -9.95
C LEU A 298 -29.82 -16.79 -10.18
N PRO A 299 -31.06 -17.27 -10.00
CA PRO A 299 -31.37 -18.71 -10.08
C PRO A 299 -31.13 -19.34 -11.45
N GLN A 300 -31.09 -18.53 -12.51
CA GLN A 300 -30.82 -18.98 -13.89
C GLN A 300 -29.34 -18.99 -14.27
N LEU A 301 -28.44 -18.53 -13.37
CA LEU A 301 -27.02 -18.58 -13.63
C LEU A 301 -26.54 -20.03 -13.56
N ALA A 302 -26.19 -20.60 -14.71
CA ALA A 302 -25.52 -21.89 -14.79
C ALA A 302 -24.01 -21.68 -14.64
N LEU A 303 -23.42 -22.33 -13.64
CA LEU A 303 -22.00 -22.27 -13.36
C LEU A 303 -21.38 -23.64 -13.64
N THR A 304 -20.42 -23.72 -14.55
CA THR A 304 -19.68 -24.96 -14.84
C THR A 304 -18.18 -24.68 -14.82
N VAL A 305 -17.41 -25.75 -14.66
CA VAL A 305 -15.94 -25.69 -14.71
C VAL A 305 -15.40 -26.77 -15.62
N SER A 306 -14.30 -26.44 -16.30
CA SER A 306 -13.48 -27.41 -17.02
C SER A 306 -12.27 -27.78 -16.17
N ILE A 307 -11.90 -29.06 -16.13
CA ILE A 307 -10.81 -29.58 -15.28
C ILE A 307 -9.79 -30.35 -16.12
N GLY A 308 -8.53 -29.93 -16.07
CA GLY A 308 -7.38 -30.67 -16.60
C GLY A 308 -6.63 -31.38 -15.49
N VAL A 309 -6.47 -32.69 -15.57
CA VAL A 309 -5.84 -33.52 -14.53
C VAL A 309 -4.57 -34.16 -15.07
N ALA A 310 -3.46 -34.07 -14.34
CA ALA A 310 -2.21 -34.73 -14.69
C ALA A 310 -1.69 -35.58 -13.50
N PRO A 311 -1.55 -36.90 -13.66
CA PRO A 311 -0.80 -37.70 -12.68
C PRO A 311 0.68 -37.29 -12.67
N TYR A 312 1.32 -37.37 -11.50
CA TYR A 312 2.77 -37.38 -11.45
C TYR A 312 3.30 -38.58 -12.24
N ARG A 313 4.36 -38.36 -13.01
CA ARG A 313 5.07 -39.40 -13.74
C ARG A 313 6.57 -39.21 -13.58
N SER A 314 7.30 -40.31 -13.47
CA SER A 314 8.76 -40.30 -13.29
C SER A 314 9.52 -39.77 -14.50
N ASP A 315 8.90 -39.73 -15.68
CA ASP A 315 9.50 -39.21 -16.92
C ASP A 315 9.35 -37.69 -17.09
N LEU A 316 8.65 -37.00 -16.18
CA LEU A 316 8.56 -35.54 -16.19
C LEU A 316 9.90 -34.92 -15.76
N THR A 317 10.38 -33.94 -16.53
CA THR A 317 11.68 -33.29 -16.30
C THR A 317 11.68 -32.43 -15.03
N ASP A 318 10.59 -31.72 -14.79
CA ASP A 318 10.42 -30.83 -13.65
C ASP A 318 8.92 -30.59 -13.33
N ALA A 319 8.68 -29.79 -12.30
CA ALA A 319 7.34 -29.38 -11.89
C ALA A 319 6.60 -28.53 -12.94
N GLU A 320 7.32 -27.81 -13.81
CA GLU A 320 6.71 -26.99 -14.85
C GLU A 320 6.18 -27.87 -15.99
N ALA A 321 6.88 -28.94 -16.34
CA ALA A 321 6.40 -29.97 -17.26
C ALA A 321 5.14 -30.68 -16.72
N TRP A 322 5.07 -30.92 -15.40
CA TRP A 322 3.87 -31.49 -14.77
C TRP A 322 2.67 -30.54 -14.86
N LEU A 323 2.89 -29.27 -14.57
CA LEU A 323 1.87 -28.21 -14.70
C LEU A 323 1.40 -28.07 -16.15
N HIS A 324 2.33 -28.07 -17.11
CA HIS A 324 2.02 -28.01 -18.53
C HIS A 324 1.16 -29.20 -18.99
N ALA A 325 1.39 -30.40 -18.46
CA ALA A 325 0.54 -31.55 -18.75
C ALA A 325 -0.91 -31.34 -18.26
N ALA A 326 -1.10 -30.73 -17.09
CA ALA A 326 -2.44 -30.40 -16.59
C ALA A 326 -3.11 -29.29 -17.41
N ASP A 327 -2.33 -28.31 -17.88
CA ASP A 327 -2.81 -27.23 -18.76
C ASP A 327 -3.29 -27.76 -20.12
N MET A 328 -2.53 -28.69 -20.71
CA MET A 328 -2.95 -29.37 -21.95
C MET A 328 -4.21 -30.20 -21.78
N ALA A 329 -4.37 -30.87 -20.64
CA ALA A 329 -5.61 -31.56 -20.32
C ALA A 329 -6.78 -30.57 -20.15
N LEU A 330 -6.56 -29.42 -19.52
CA LEU A 330 -7.59 -28.39 -19.34
C LEU A 330 -8.02 -27.78 -20.67
N TYR A 331 -7.06 -27.51 -21.57
CA TYR A 331 -7.34 -27.06 -22.92
C TYR A 331 -8.18 -28.08 -23.69
N GLN A 332 -7.89 -29.38 -23.55
CA GLN A 332 -8.70 -30.45 -24.14
C GLN A 332 -10.11 -30.48 -23.56
N ALA A 333 -10.27 -30.32 -22.24
CA ALA A 333 -11.60 -30.23 -21.60
C ALA A 333 -12.42 -29.07 -22.17
N LYS A 334 -11.81 -27.88 -22.30
CA LYS A 334 -12.45 -26.70 -22.90
C LYS A 334 -12.85 -26.95 -24.36
N SER A 335 -12.03 -27.69 -25.11
CA SER A 335 -12.28 -28.02 -26.52
C SER A 335 -13.31 -29.14 -26.70
N ALA A 336 -13.47 -30.02 -25.71
CA ALA A 336 -14.43 -31.13 -25.71
C ALA A 336 -15.86 -30.72 -25.33
N GLY A 337 -16.15 -29.42 -25.26
CA GLY A 337 -17.48 -28.90 -24.93
C GLY A 337 -17.62 -28.32 -23.52
N ARG A 338 -16.52 -28.21 -22.75
CA ARG A 338 -16.49 -27.70 -21.37
C ARG A 338 -17.28 -28.57 -20.39
N ASN A 339 -17.39 -28.13 -19.13
CA ASN A 339 -18.10 -28.84 -18.06
C ASN A 339 -17.68 -30.32 -17.93
N CYS A 340 -16.39 -30.59 -18.08
CA CYS A 340 -15.85 -31.94 -18.06
C CYS A 340 -14.45 -31.95 -17.47
N LEU A 341 -13.99 -33.14 -17.10
CA LEU A 341 -12.61 -33.37 -16.72
C LEU A 341 -11.90 -34.20 -17.80
N VAL A 342 -10.64 -33.88 -18.06
CA VAL A 342 -9.76 -34.63 -18.96
C VAL A 342 -8.48 -34.97 -18.22
N VAL A 343 -7.99 -36.21 -18.41
CA VAL A 343 -6.73 -36.67 -17.83
C VAL A 343 -5.64 -36.64 -18.90
N ALA A 344 -4.49 -36.04 -18.57
CA ALA A 344 -3.33 -36.03 -19.44
C ALA A 344 -2.89 -37.47 -19.78
N ALA A 345 -2.79 -37.76 -21.07
CA ALA A 345 -2.39 -39.07 -21.54
C ALA A 345 -0.92 -39.36 -21.16
N ALA A 346 -0.64 -40.59 -20.75
CA ALA A 346 0.75 -41.07 -20.69
C ALA A 346 1.32 -41.08 -22.11
N ALA A 347 2.53 -40.56 -22.31
CA ALA A 347 3.23 -40.75 -23.57
C ALA A 347 3.41 -42.26 -23.74
N ARG A 348 2.91 -42.84 -24.83
CA ARG A 348 3.10 -44.27 -25.13
C ARG A 348 4.60 -44.53 -25.14
N GLN A 349 5.07 -45.43 -24.29
CA GLN A 349 6.37 -46.07 -24.48
C GLN A 349 6.32 -46.70 -25.87
N ALA A 350 7.19 -46.25 -26.78
CA ALA A 350 7.38 -46.94 -28.05
C ALA A 350 7.81 -48.37 -27.71
N GLU A 351 6.96 -49.35 -28.00
CA GLU A 351 7.35 -50.75 -27.99
C GLU A 351 8.59 -50.90 -28.90
N PRO A 352 9.68 -51.54 -28.44
CA PRO A 352 10.75 -51.90 -29.34
C PRO A 352 10.17 -52.86 -30.37
N SER A 353 10.16 -52.45 -31.63
CA SER A 353 9.90 -53.35 -32.75
C SER A 353 10.86 -54.54 -32.65
N ALA A 354 10.29 -55.73 -32.46
CA ALA A 354 10.99 -57.01 -32.35
C ALA A 354 11.79 -57.36 -33.60
#